data_AF-A0A935N6Y1-F1
#
_entry.id   AF-A0A935N6Y1-F1
#
_cell.length_a   1.000
_cell.length_b   1.000
_cell.length_c   1.000
_cell.angle_alpha   90.00
_cell.angle_beta   90.00
_cell.angle_gamma   90.00
#
_symmetry.space_group_name_H-M   'P 1'
#
loop_
_entity.id
_entity.type
_entity.pdbx_description
1 polymer ?
#
loop_
_entity_poly.entity_id
_entity_poly.type
_entity_poly.pdbx_seq_one_letter_code
_entity_poly.pdbx_strand_id
1 'polypeptide(L)'
;MRVMIVGQKFFGAEVLKLCLARGDDVVAVSAPRVDDRLAALATDAGVPLCQVDKRLGAEWVPDGLDVILCAHAHLFVTPEARAKARLGALGYHPSLLPRHRGRDAVVWAVHMRDQVTGGTAYWLDDGADTGDIAAQDWCWVKPGDTAEALWRRELAPMGLRLLSGVLTRLDAGEVPRTPQDPDMATWEPAYVAKRLAGSR
;
A
#
# COMPACT_ATOMS: atom_id res chain seq x y z
N MET A 1 -11.01 10.37 10.87
CA MET A 1 -11.51 8.97 10.98
C MET A 1 -10.72 8.16 12.01
N ARG A 2 -11.21 7.00 12.43
CA ARG A 2 -10.48 6.01 13.26
C ARG A 2 -9.79 4.98 12.36
N VAL A 3 -8.46 4.93 12.38
CA VAL A 3 -7.68 4.13 11.43
C VAL A 3 -6.63 3.24 12.09
N MET A 4 -6.38 2.09 11.47
CA MET A 4 -5.23 1.24 11.79
C MET A 4 -4.30 1.22 10.58
N ILE A 5 -3.01 1.37 10.80
CA ILE A 5 -2.02 1.34 9.72
C ILE A 5 -1.30 0.00 9.75
N VAL A 6 -1.22 -0.68 8.62
CA VAL A 6 -0.51 -1.94 8.44
C VAL A 6 0.55 -1.69 7.37
N GLY A 7 1.83 -1.76 7.73
CA GLY A 7 2.87 -1.35 6.81
C GLY A 7 4.27 -1.52 7.35
N GLN A 8 5.24 -0.92 6.66
CA GLN A 8 6.63 -0.92 7.08
C GLN A 8 7.43 0.15 6.34
N LYS A 9 8.68 0.35 6.79
CA LYS A 9 9.70 1.21 6.18
C LYS A 9 9.24 2.66 6.03
N PHE A 10 9.86 3.37 5.09
CA PHE A 10 9.59 4.78 4.81
C PHE A 10 8.12 5.06 4.49
N PHE A 11 7.50 4.31 3.59
CA PHE A 11 6.16 4.63 3.12
C PHE A 11 5.09 4.46 4.21
N GLY A 12 5.17 3.38 4.99
CA GLY A 12 4.31 3.22 6.16
C GLY A 12 4.45 4.39 7.15
N ALA A 13 5.69 4.81 7.44
CA ALA A 13 5.94 5.94 8.32
C ALA A 13 5.38 7.27 7.78
N GLU A 14 5.47 7.53 6.47
CA GLU A 14 4.88 8.74 5.89
C GLU A 14 3.34 8.70 5.87
N VAL A 15 2.73 7.51 5.73
CA VAL A 15 1.26 7.35 5.90
C VAL A 15 0.83 7.62 7.35
N LEU A 16 1.62 7.20 8.34
CA LEU A 16 1.37 7.56 9.74
C LEU A 16 1.41 9.07 9.95
N LYS A 17 2.45 9.76 9.46
CA LYS A 17 2.52 11.23 9.53
C LYS A 17 1.34 11.90 8.85
N LEU A 18 0.94 11.41 7.69
CA LEU A 18 -0.21 11.91 6.95
C LEU A 18 -1.48 11.83 7.81
N CYS A 19 -1.76 10.68 8.42
CA CYS A 19 -2.94 10.49 9.26
C CYS A 19 -2.91 11.40 10.49
N LEU A 20 -1.77 11.46 11.19
CA LEU A 20 -1.59 12.34 12.36
C LEU A 20 -1.77 13.83 12.00
N ALA A 21 -1.23 14.27 10.85
CA ALA A 21 -1.38 15.65 10.38
C ALA A 21 -2.81 15.99 9.96
N ARG A 22 -3.57 15.00 9.47
CA ARG A 22 -5.00 15.14 9.15
C ARG A 22 -5.90 15.16 10.40
N GLY A 23 -5.37 14.81 11.57
CA GLY A 23 -6.15 14.64 12.79
C GLY A 23 -6.96 13.34 12.83
N ASP A 24 -6.56 12.34 12.05
CA ASP A 24 -7.13 11.00 12.13
C ASP A 24 -6.71 10.34 13.45
N ASP A 25 -7.63 9.60 14.07
CA ASP A 25 -7.41 8.81 15.28
C ASP A 25 -6.74 7.49 14.90
N VAL A 26 -5.40 7.47 14.93
CA VAL A 26 -4.61 6.27 14.62
C VAL A 26 -4.58 5.36 15.85
N VAL A 27 -5.47 4.38 15.88
CA VAL A 27 -5.70 3.53 17.07
C VAL A 27 -4.64 2.44 17.25
N ALA A 28 -4.00 2.00 16.15
CA ALA A 28 -2.96 0.99 16.17
C ALA A 28 -2.12 1.03 14.89
N VAL A 29 -0.87 0.57 15.02
CA VAL A 29 0.07 0.36 13.92
C VAL A 29 0.53 -1.10 13.94
N SER A 30 0.53 -1.75 12.78
CA SER A 30 1.15 -3.05 12.56
C SER A 30 2.40 -2.90 11.70
N ALA A 31 3.53 -3.39 12.21
CA ALA A 31 4.79 -3.47 11.49
C ALA A 31 5.49 -4.80 11.76
N PRO A 32 6.27 -5.35 10.81
CA PRO A 32 6.84 -6.69 10.94
C PRO A 32 7.99 -6.77 11.96
N ARG A 33 8.62 -5.65 12.31
CA ARG A 33 9.78 -5.58 13.21
C ARG A 33 9.75 -4.32 14.07
N VAL A 34 10.29 -4.39 15.29
CA VAL A 34 10.38 -3.24 16.21
C VAL A 34 11.37 -2.18 15.75
N ASP A 35 12.42 -2.57 15.03
CA ASP A 35 13.43 -1.68 14.45
C ASP A 35 12.99 -1.09 13.10
N ASP A 36 11.76 -1.39 12.65
CA ASP A 36 11.20 -0.78 11.46
C ASP A 36 10.92 0.72 11.69
N ARG A 37 11.10 1.53 10.63
CA ARG A 37 10.89 2.97 10.69
C ARG A 37 9.46 3.36 11.08
N LEU A 38 8.46 2.60 10.64
CA LEU A 38 7.06 2.82 11.05
C LEU A 38 6.87 2.49 12.54
N ALA A 39 7.46 1.39 13.02
CA ALA A 39 7.36 0.99 14.43
C ALA A 39 7.98 2.02 15.38
N ALA A 40 9.17 2.53 15.03
CA ALA A 40 9.82 3.59 15.79
C ALA A 40 8.94 4.85 15.86
N LEU A 41 8.43 5.31 14.72
CA LEU A 41 7.58 6.51 14.68
C LEU A 41 6.26 6.34 15.42
N ALA A 42 5.64 5.15 15.36
CA ALA A 42 4.42 4.85 16.12
C ALA A 42 4.69 4.94 17.63
N THR A 43 5.83 4.39 18.07
CA THR A 43 6.25 4.44 19.47
C THR A 43 6.47 5.88 19.94
N ASP A 44 7.19 6.69 19.15
CA ASP A 44 7.43 8.11 19.46
C ASP A 44 6.12 8.92 19.51
N ALA A 45 5.13 8.55 18.71
CA ALA A 45 3.80 9.16 18.70
C ALA A 45 2.84 8.60 19.77
N GLY A 46 3.26 7.63 20.58
CA GLY A 46 2.41 6.98 21.59
C GLY A 46 1.30 6.10 21.01
N VAL A 47 1.42 5.68 19.74
CA VAL A 47 0.45 4.82 19.07
C VAL A 47 0.75 3.35 19.38
N PRO A 48 -0.24 2.54 19.80
CA PRO A 48 -0.04 1.12 20.07
C PRO A 48 0.52 0.35 18.86
N LEU A 49 1.55 -0.47 19.10
CA LEU A 49 2.21 -1.28 18.08
C LEU A 49 1.81 -2.76 18.21
N CYS A 50 1.44 -3.39 17.11
CA CYS A 50 1.35 -4.85 16.99
C CYS A 50 2.39 -5.39 16.00
N GLN A 51 3.13 -6.41 16.41
CA GLN A 51 4.17 -7.01 15.57
C GLN A 51 3.63 -8.21 14.81
N VAL A 52 3.35 -8.02 13.53
CA VAL A 52 2.80 -9.07 12.66
C VAL A 52 3.57 -9.11 11.35
N ASP A 53 4.06 -10.29 10.99
CA ASP A 53 4.98 -10.48 9.86
C ASP A 53 4.31 -11.07 8.60
N LYS A 54 3.37 -12.01 8.76
CA LYS A 54 2.81 -12.80 7.65
C LYS A 54 1.31 -12.69 7.48
N ARG A 55 0.55 -12.67 8.58
CA ARG A 55 -0.90 -12.74 8.56
C ARG A 55 -1.50 -11.93 9.69
N LEU A 56 -2.24 -10.87 9.35
CA LEU A 56 -2.98 -10.05 10.31
C LEU A 56 -4.40 -10.59 10.43
N GLY A 57 -4.66 -11.30 11.53
CA GLY A 57 -5.99 -11.78 11.90
C GLY A 57 -6.82 -10.75 12.65
N ALA A 58 -8.12 -11.03 12.82
CA ALA A 58 -9.09 -10.14 13.46
C ALA A 58 -8.76 -9.82 14.93
N GLU A 59 -8.02 -10.69 15.61
CA GLU A 59 -7.56 -10.51 16.99
C GLU A 59 -6.62 -9.31 17.15
N TRP A 60 -5.97 -8.87 16.07
CA TRP A 60 -5.07 -7.73 16.06
C TRP A 60 -5.74 -6.41 15.68
N VAL A 61 -7.03 -6.46 15.32
CA VAL A 61 -7.77 -5.30 14.79
C VAL A 61 -8.68 -4.74 15.88
N PRO A 62 -8.41 -3.52 16.40
CA PRO A 62 -9.26 -2.88 17.40
C PRO A 62 -10.71 -2.68 16.93
N ASP A 63 -11.63 -2.62 17.88
CA ASP A 63 -13.03 -2.31 17.60
C ASP A 63 -13.25 -0.84 17.21
N GLY A 64 -14.32 -0.60 16.46
CA GLY A 64 -14.74 0.74 16.06
C GLY A 64 -13.78 1.40 15.07
N LEU A 65 -13.10 0.61 14.24
CA LEU A 65 -12.28 1.11 13.13
C LEU A 65 -13.15 1.52 11.94
N ASP A 66 -12.83 2.65 11.33
CA ASP A 66 -13.40 3.04 10.05
C ASP A 66 -12.72 2.31 8.90
N VAL A 67 -11.38 2.31 8.86
CA VAL A 67 -10.60 1.73 7.75
C VAL A 67 -9.24 1.23 8.22
N ILE A 68 -8.76 0.14 7.61
CA ILE A 68 -7.37 -0.32 7.71
C ILE A 68 -6.58 0.24 6.52
N LEU A 69 -5.42 0.87 6.75
CA LEU A 69 -4.55 1.41 5.71
C LEU A 69 -3.34 0.52 5.50
N CYS A 70 -3.25 -0.12 4.34
CA CYS A 70 -2.16 -1.00 3.96
C CYS A 70 -1.09 -0.24 3.15
N ALA A 71 0.03 0.08 3.79
CA ALA A 71 1.08 0.92 3.23
C ALA A 71 2.42 0.16 3.16
N HIS A 72 2.74 -0.38 1.97
CA HIS A 72 3.89 -1.29 1.79
C HIS A 72 3.79 -2.54 2.69
N ALA A 73 2.57 -3.01 2.94
CA ALA A 73 2.28 -4.22 3.71
C ALA A 73 2.65 -5.46 2.89
N HIS A 74 3.54 -6.30 3.40
CA HIS A 74 3.95 -7.56 2.76
C HIS A 74 3.33 -8.78 3.45
N LEU A 75 2.22 -8.57 4.16
CA LEU A 75 1.49 -9.56 4.92
C LEU A 75 0.06 -9.69 4.37
N PHE A 76 -0.57 -10.82 4.64
CA PHE A 76 -1.97 -11.04 4.29
C PHE A 76 -2.90 -10.51 5.38
N VAL A 77 -3.79 -9.58 5.04
CA VAL A 77 -4.86 -9.10 5.93
C VAL A 77 -6.09 -9.98 5.70
N THR A 78 -6.47 -10.77 6.69
CA THR A 78 -7.50 -11.80 6.50
C THR A 78 -8.89 -11.20 6.28
N PRO A 79 -9.84 -11.95 5.70
CA PRO A 79 -11.21 -11.48 5.51
C PRO A 79 -11.84 -11.04 6.83
N GLU A 80 -11.61 -11.77 7.91
CA GLU A 80 -12.13 -11.47 9.24
C GLU A 80 -11.52 -10.17 9.80
N ALA A 81 -10.23 -9.93 9.56
CA ALA A 81 -9.56 -8.69 9.92
C ALA A 81 -10.12 -7.50 9.14
N ARG A 82 -10.32 -7.65 7.82
CA ARG A 82 -10.92 -6.58 6.99
C ARG A 82 -12.34 -6.27 7.43
N ALA A 83 -13.13 -7.28 7.78
CA ALA A 83 -14.52 -7.12 8.22
C ALA A 83 -14.68 -6.38 9.56
N LYS A 84 -13.62 -6.27 10.37
CA LYS A 84 -13.63 -5.50 11.63
C LYS A 84 -13.63 -3.99 11.41
N ALA A 85 -13.14 -3.52 10.25
CA ALA A 85 -13.20 -2.12 9.87
C ALA A 85 -14.46 -1.85 9.03
N ARG A 86 -15.21 -0.80 9.38
CA ARG A 86 -16.49 -0.45 8.75
C ARG A 86 -16.43 -0.37 7.22
N LEU A 87 -15.32 0.15 6.68
CA LEU A 87 -15.10 0.34 5.25
C LEU A 87 -14.20 -0.73 4.62
N GLY A 88 -13.60 -1.59 5.44
CA GLY A 88 -12.61 -2.58 5.02
C GLY A 88 -11.16 -2.09 5.07
N ALA A 89 -10.33 -2.62 4.18
CA ALA A 89 -8.91 -2.29 4.09
C ALA A 89 -8.60 -1.61 2.74
N LEU A 90 -7.89 -0.49 2.80
CA LEU A 90 -7.46 0.31 1.67
C LEU A 90 -5.93 0.21 1.53
N GLY A 91 -5.47 -0.26 0.38
CA GLY A 91 -4.06 -0.40 0.06
C GLY A 91 -3.57 0.63 -0.96
N TYR A 92 -2.24 0.73 -1.07
CA TYR A 92 -1.58 1.41 -2.18
C TYR A 92 -0.66 0.45 -2.92
N HIS A 93 -0.86 0.37 -4.23
CA HIS A 93 -0.03 -0.41 -5.14
C HIS A 93 0.64 0.49 -6.19
N PRO A 94 1.97 0.41 -6.40
CA PRO A 94 2.68 1.32 -7.30
C PRO A 94 2.71 0.84 -8.74
N SER A 95 1.52 0.60 -9.28
CA SER A 95 1.27 0.45 -10.71
C SER A 95 -0.10 1.01 -11.08
N LEU A 96 -0.37 1.05 -12.38
CA LEU A 96 -1.72 1.24 -12.92
C LEU A 96 -2.45 -0.11 -12.91
N LEU A 97 -2.99 -0.51 -11.74
CA LEU A 97 -3.82 -1.71 -11.65
C LEU A 97 -4.95 -1.64 -12.70
N PRO A 98 -5.23 -2.76 -13.40
CA PRO A 98 -4.82 -4.14 -13.09
C PRO A 98 -3.46 -4.57 -13.67
N ARG A 99 -2.70 -3.68 -14.32
CA ARG A 99 -1.35 -4.00 -14.80
C ARG A 99 -0.37 -4.07 -13.63
N HIS A 100 0.59 -4.99 -13.72
CA HIS A 100 1.64 -5.18 -12.72
C HIS A 100 1.13 -5.49 -11.31
N ARG A 101 0.13 -6.36 -11.17
CA ARG A 101 -0.21 -6.94 -9.87
C ARG A 101 0.97 -7.73 -9.30
N GLY A 102 1.08 -7.78 -7.98
CA GLY A 102 2.14 -8.50 -7.29
C GLY A 102 3.32 -7.63 -6.88
N ARG A 103 4.21 -8.22 -6.10
CA ARG A 103 5.08 -7.49 -5.16
C ARG A 103 6.07 -6.48 -5.79
N ASP A 104 6.64 -6.80 -6.94
CA ASP A 104 7.82 -6.09 -7.47
C ASP A 104 7.48 -5.19 -8.69
N ALA A 105 6.26 -4.64 -8.72
CA ALA A 105 5.68 -3.86 -9.83
C ALA A 105 6.59 -2.74 -10.38
N VAL A 106 7.22 -1.96 -9.51
CA VAL A 106 8.12 -0.86 -9.92
C VAL A 106 9.34 -1.39 -10.67
N VAL A 107 9.88 -2.53 -10.23
CA VAL A 107 11.03 -3.17 -10.88
C VAL A 107 10.62 -3.67 -12.25
N TRP A 108 9.43 -4.27 -12.37
CA TRP A 108 8.90 -4.75 -13.64
C TRP A 108 8.61 -3.63 -14.64
N ALA A 109 8.01 -2.53 -14.21
CA ALA A 109 7.78 -1.38 -15.08
C ALA A 109 9.10 -0.86 -15.69
N VAL A 110 10.16 -0.73 -14.88
CA VAL A 110 11.49 -0.33 -15.36
C VAL A 110 12.12 -1.41 -16.25
N HIS A 111 12.02 -2.68 -15.86
CA HIS A 111 12.62 -3.79 -16.60
C HIS A 111 11.99 -3.98 -17.99
N MET A 112 10.66 -3.85 -18.09
CA MET A 112 9.91 -3.93 -19.33
C MET A 112 9.99 -2.65 -20.17
N ARG A 113 10.67 -1.61 -19.66
CA ARG A 113 10.82 -0.31 -20.32
C ARG A 113 9.46 0.34 -20.61
N ASP A 114 8.52 0.19 -19.69
CA ASP A 114 7.25 0.89 -19.75
C ASP A 114 7.50 2.39 -19.84
N GLN A 115 6.80 3.09 -20.73
CA GLN A 115 6.93 4.54 -20.84
C GLN A 115 6.12 5.26 -19.74
N VAL A 116 5.03 4.63 -19.31
CA VAL A 116 4.09 5.14 -18.32
C VAL A 116 3.87 4.09 -17.25
N THR A 117 3.87 4.51 -16.00
CA THR A 117 3.39 3.73 -14.86
C THR A 117 2.48 4.61 -14.01
N GLY A 118 2.19 4.21 -12.78
CA GLY A 118 1.39 5.00 -11.87
C GLY A 118 1.23 4.35 -10.52
N GLY A 119 0.27 4.85 -9.77
CA GLY A 119 -0.08 4.37 -8.46
C GLY A 119 -1.57 4.21 -8.33
N THR A 120 -2.00 3.18 -7.62
CA THR A 120 -3.41 2.86 -7.39
C THR A 120 -3.67 2.73 -5.89
N ALA A 121 -4.63 3.51 -5.38
CA ALA A 121 -5.29 3.22 -4.11
C ALA A 121 -6.46 2.29 -4.38
N TYR A 122 -6.54 1.15 -3.68
CA TYR A 122 -7.50 0.09 -3.96
C TYR A 122 -8.01 -0.58 -2.68
N TRP A 123 -9.20 -1.16 -2.74
CA TRP A 123 -9.76 -1.94 -1.63
C TRP A 123 -9.24 -3.37 -1.68
N LEU A 124 -8.72 -3.87 -0.57
CA LEU A 124 -8.25 -5.26 -0.49
C LEU A 124 -9.43 -6.24 -0.49
N ASP A 125 -9.25 -7.33 -1.21
CA ASP A 125 -10.13 -8.49 -1.27
C ASP A 125 -9.33 -9.78 -1.01
N ASP A 126 -9.83 -10.94 -1.46
CA ASP A 126 -9.18 -12.23 -1.25
C ASP A 126 -8.07 -12.53 -2.26
N GLY A 127 -7.97 -11.73 -3.33
CA GLY A 127 -6.91 -11.84 -4.30
C GLY A 127 -5.72 -10.93 -3.99
N ALA A 128 -4.63 -11.13 -4.73
CA ALA A 128 -3.47 -10.26 -4.64
C ALA A 128 -3.62 -9.09 -5.61
N ASP A 129 -3.87 -7.91 -5.07
CA ASP A 129 -4.03 -6.65 -5.80
C ASP A 129 -5.22 -6.67 -6.81
N THR A 130 -6.28 -7.42 -6.51
CA THR A 130 -7.43 -7.60 -7.42
C THR A 130 -8.64 -6.72 -7.12
N GLY A 131 -8.75 -6.19 -5.90
CA GLY A 131 -9.96 -5.47 -5.49
C GLY A 131 -10.14 -4.08 -6.11
N ASP A 132 -11.31 -3.50 -5.86
CA ASP A 132 -11.77 -2.28 -6.54
C ASP A 132 -10.83 -1.09 -6.39
N ILE A 133 -10.65 -0.35 -7.47
CA ILE A 133 -9.88 0.90 -7.50
C ILE A 133 -10.69 2.01 -6.81
N ALA A 134 -10.06 2.68 -5.83
CA ALA A 134 -10.59 3.86 -5.17
C ALA A 134 -10.11 5.15 -5.83
N ALA A 135 -8.83 5.19 -6.23
CA ALA A 135 -8.23 6.28 -7.00
C ALA A 135 -6.96 5.78 -7.71
N GLN A 136 -6.62 6.42 -8.83
CA GLN A 136 -5.42 6.08 -9.61
C GLN A 136 -4.84 7.34 -10.24
N ASP A 137 -3.51 7.42 -10.35
CA ASP A 137 -2.78 8.49 -11.03
C ASP A 137 -1.57 7.90 -11.76
N TRP A 138 -1.01 8.62 -12.72
CA TRP A 138 0.02 8.12 -13.63
C TRP A 138 1.26 9.03 -13.68
N CYS A 139 2.40 8.48 -14.10
CA CYS A 139 3.62 9.24 -14.32
C CYS A 139 4.50 8.62 -15.42
N TRP A 140 5.40 9.43 -15.98
CA TRP A 140 6.41 8.97 -16.94
C TRP A 140 7.54 8.23 -16.24
N VAL A 141 7.91 7.07 -16.79
CA VAL A 141 9.19 6.41 -16.53
C VAL A 141 10.23 7.08 -17.42
N LYS A 142 11.17 7.80 -16.81
CA LYS A 142 12.18 8.55 -17.57
C LYS A 142 13.25 7.60 -18.12
N PRO A 143 13.85 7.92 -19.28
CA PRO A 143 15.03 7.20 -19.74
C PRO A 143 16.11 7.16 -18.66
N GLY A 144 16.55 5.95 -18.29
CA GLY A 144 17.57 5.75 -17.25
C GLY A 144 17.06 5.70 -15.82
N ASP A 145 15.74 5.78 -15.58
CA ASP A 145 15.18 5.58 -14.24
C ASP A 145 15.58 4.19 -13.70
N THR A 146 16.03 4.16 -12.44
CA THR A 146 16.05 2.94 -11.64
C THR A 146 14.71 2.81 -10.89
N ALA A 147 14.35 1.62 -10.45
CA ALA A 147 13.13 1.42 -9.66
C ALA A 147 13.12 2.29 -8.39
N GLU A 148 14.27 2.47 -7.74
CA GLU A 148 14.40 3.35 -6.58
C GLU A 148 14.20 4.83 -6.94
N ALA A 149 14.81 5.30 -8.04
CA ALA A 149 14.68 6.69 -8.47
C ALA A 149 13.23 7.02 -8.83
N LEU A 150 12.56 6.14 -9.60
CA LEU A 150 11.15 6.26 -9.96
C LEU A 150 10.25 6.26 -8.71
N TRP A 151 10.51 5.34 -7.78
CA TRP A 151 9.77 5.25 -6.53
C TRP A 151 9.86 6.54 -5.71
N ARG A 152 11.08 7.04 -5.49
CA ARG A 152 11.32 8.25 -4.67
C ARG A 152 10.78 9.51 -5.34
N ARG A 153 10.95 9.63 -6.66
CA ARG A 153 10.58 10.83 -7.43
C ARG A 153 9.07 10.96 -7.56
N GLU A 154 8.37 9.89 -7.94
CA GLU A 154 6.96 9.96 -8.34
C GLU A 154 6.04 9.07 -7.50
N LEU A 155 6.36 7.77 -7.37
CA LEU A 155 5.37 6.80 -6.89
C LEU A 155 5.09 6.89 -5.40
N ALA A 156 6.09 7.14 -4.55
CA ALA A 156 5.83 7.30 -3.11
C ALA A 156 5.05 8.61 -2.82
N PRO A 157 5.45 9.78 -3.37
CA PRO A 157 4.64 11.00 -3.22
C PRO A 157 3.22 10.86 -3.78
N MET A 158 3.06 10.19 -4.92
CA MET A 158 1.75 9.92 -5.53
C MET A 158 0.87 9.05 -4.62
N GLY A 159 1.42 7.99 -4.03
CA GLY A 159 0.69 7.13 -3.10
C GLY A 159 0.14 7.91 -1.89
N LEU A 160 0.93 8.84 -1.33
CA LEU A 160 0.46 9.71 -0.25
C LEU A 160 -0.67 10.65 -0.69
N ARG A 161 -0.56 11.24 -1.89
CA ARG A 161 -1.64 12.08 -2.46
C ARG A 161 -2.92 11.29 -2.68
N LEU A 162 -2.82 10.10 -3.26
CA LEU A 162 -3.96 9.23 -3.54
C LEU A 162 -4.64 8.78 -2.26
N LEU A 163 -3.88 8.27 -1.28
CA LEU A 163 -4.43 7.87 0.02
C LEU A 163 -5.10 9.07 0.71
N SER A 164 -4.44 10.24 0.78
CA SER A 164 -5.03 11.44 1.37
C SER A 164 -6.35 11.83 0.68
N GLY A 165 -6.37 11.83 -0.66
CA GLY A 165 -7.55 12.14 -1.44
C GLY A 165 -8.70 11.16 -1.21
N VAL A 166 -8.41 9.85 -1.13
CA VAL A 166 -9.42 8.83 -0.80
C VAL A 166 -9.94 9.07 0.63
N LEU A 167 -9.07 9.28 1.63
CA LEU A 167 -9.50 9.55 3.01
C LEU A 167 -10.42 10.78 3.10
N THR A 168 -10.10 11.87 2.39
CA THR A 168 -10.98 13.05 2.32
C THR A 168 -12.36 12.74 1.72
N ARG A 169 -12.44 11.84 0.73
CA ARG A 169 -13.72 11.40 0.17
C ARG A 169 -14.49 10.52 1.15
N LEU A 170 -13.79 9.65 1.90
CA LEU A 170 -14.39 8.85 2.96
C LEU A 170 -14.99 9.73 4.07
N ASP A 171 -14.30 10.81 4.46
CA ASP A 171 -14.83 11.81 5.42
C ASP A 171 -16.13 12.45 4.93
N ALA A 172 -16.27 12.63 3.61
CA ALA A 172 -17.48 13.16 2.97
C ALA A 172 -18.58 12.09 2.76
N GLY A 173 -18.35 10.85 3.19
CA GLY A 173 -19.29 9.73 3.02
C GLY A 173 -19.25 9.05 1.65
N GLU A 174 -18.30 9.41 0.79
CA GLU A 174 -18.10 8.76 -0.51
C GLU A 174 -17.13 7.58 -0.39
N VAL A 175 -17.55 6.40 -0.83
CA VAL A 175 -16.71 5.18 -0.84
C VAL A 175 -16.45 4.73 -2.28
N PRO A 176 -15.51 5.35 -3.01
CA PRO A 176 -15.30 5.06 -4.43
C PRO A 176 -14.82 3.63 -4.64
N ARG A 177 -15.48 2.92 -5.56
CA ARG A 177 -15.18 1.53 -5.93
C ARG A 177 -15.38 1.37 -7.43
N THR A 178 -14.30 1.19 -8.16
CA THR A 178 -14.31 0.87 -9.58
C THR A 178 -13.70 -0.52 -9.78
N PRO A 179 -14.47 -1.52 -10.23
CA PRO A 179 -13.93 -2.85 -10.49
C PRO A 179 -12.77 -2.80 -11.49
N GLN A 180 -11.75 -3.62 -11.25
CA GLN A 180 -10.67 -3.79 -12.21
C GLN A 180 -11.14 -4.61 -13.42
N ASP A 181 -10.68 -4.26 -14.62
CA ASP A 181 -10.92 -5.05 -15.83
C ASP A 181 -10.01 -6.31 -15.83
N PRO A 182 -10.57 -7.54 -15.71
CA PRO A 182 -9.76 -8.74 -15.65
C PRO A 182 -8.98 -9.03 -16.94
N ASP A 183 -9.46 -8.56 -18.10
CA ASP A 183 -8.82 -8.81 -19.39
C ASP A 183 -7.54 -7.96 -19.56
N MET A 184 -7.42 -6.88 -18.79
CA MET A 184 -6.26 -5.99 -18.76
C MET A 184 -5.24 -6.36 -17.67
N ALA A 185 -5.54 -7.39 -16.86
CA ALA A 185 -4.71 -7.76 -15.73
C ALA A 185 -3.40 -8.44 -16.14
N THR A 186 -2.30 -8.02 -15.54
CA THR A 186 -1.01 -8.71 -15.65
C THR A 186 -0.47 -9.06 -14.27
N TRP A 187 0.29 -10.14 -14.20
CA TRP A 187 0.93 -10.61 -12.99
C TRP A 187 2.37 -11.00 -13.31
N GLU A 188 3.32 -10.36 -12.64
CA GLU A 188 4.72 -10.73 -12.75
C GLU A 188 5.24 -11.36 -11.46
N PRO A 189 6.07 -12.41 -11.56
CA PRO A 189 6.61 -13.06 -10.38
C PRO A 189 7.52 -12.11 -9.60
N ALA A 190 7.80 -12.47 -8.34
CA ALA A 190 8.87 -11.84 -7.57
C ALA A 190 10.14 -11.72 -8.42
N TYR A 191 10.73 -10.52 -8.46
CA TYR A 191 11.87 -10.25 -9.32
C TYR A 191 13.11 -10.98 -8.79
N VAL A 192 13.56 -11.99 -9.52
CA VAL A 192 14.81 -12.69 -9.28
C VAL A 192 15.79 -12.30 -10.38
N ALA A 193 16.81 -11.51 -10.03
CA ALA A 193 17.86 -11.20 -10.98
C ALA A 193 18.56 -12.51 -11.39
N LYS A 194 18.35 -12.96 -12.63
CA LYS A 194 19.13 -14.07 -13.17
C LYS A 194 20.59 -13.62 -13.26
N ARG A 195 21.44 -14.16 -12.37
CA ARG A 195 22.87 -14.21 -12.67
C ARG A 195 23.03 -15.13 -13.88
N LEU A 196 23.50 -14.60 -15.01
CA LEU A 196 23.98 -15.45 -16.08
C LEU A 196 25.12 -16.30 -15.51
N ALA A 197 25.03 -17.62 -15.67
CA ALA A 197 26.11 -18.51 -15.28
C ALA A 197 27.33 -18.18 -16.16
N GLY A 198 28.32 -17.46 -15.61
CA GLY A 198 29.59 -17.22 -16.32
C GLY A 198 30.33 -15.90 -16.06
N SER A 199 29.75 -14.90 -15.39
CA SER A 199 30.53 -13.69 -15.05
C SER A 199 31.34 -13.92 -13.76
N ARG A 200 32.59 -14.38 -13.91
CA ARG A 200 33.64 -14.18 -12.90
C ARG A 200 34.14 -12.75 -12.94
#